data_AF-A0A3N9PXY5-F1
#
_entry.id   AF-A0A3N9PXY5-F1
#
_cell.length_a   1.000
_cell.length_b   1.000
_cell.length_c   1.000
_cell.angle_alpha   90.00
_cell.angle_beta   90.00
_cell.angle_gamma   90.00
#
_symmetry.space_group_name_H-M   'P 1'
#
loop_
_entity.id
_entity.type
_entity.pdbx_description
1 polymer ?
#
loop_
_entity_poly.entity_id
_entity_poly.type
_entity_poly.pdbx_seq_one_letter_code
_entity_poly.pdbx_strand_id
1 'polypeptide(L)'
;MKINESGRINPINPYQRNAESQRQEQMKKSTRKDEVTISTEAMKLLEAQNSGNVDKERAQRIQSLKQQVSAGTYQVDASQLAEKLAPFFKQSSEN
;
A
#
# COMPACT_ATOMS: atom_id res chain seq x y z
N MET A 1 -22.97 -40.82 60.17
CA MET A 1 -22.43 -39.64 59.46
C MET A 1 -22.68 -39.81 57.97
N LYS A 2 -23.34 -38.84 57.32
CA LYS A 2 -23.57 -38.83 55.86
C LYS A 2 -22.38 -38.14 55.20
N ILE A 3 -21.65 -38.88 54.37
CA ILE A 3 -20.51 -38.38 53.60
C ILE A 3 -21.08 -37.89 52.26
N ASN A 4 -21.04 -36.58 52.02
CA ASN A 4 -21.40 -36.03 50.72
C ASN A 4 -20.22 -36.29 49.76
N GLU A 5 -20.45 -37.04 48.68
CA GLU A 5 -19.45 -37.22 47.62
C GLU A 5 -19.13 -35.87 46.97
N SER A 6 -17.99 -35.28 47.35
CA SER A 6 -17.36 -34.18 46.62
C SER A 6 -16.64 -34.77 45.41
N GLY A 7 -17.33 -34.85 44.27
CA GLY A 7 -16.67 -35.39 43.08
C GLY A 7 -17.56 -35.55 41.86
N ARG A 8 -18.54 -34.67 41.63
CA ARG A 8 -19.16 -34.54 40.30
C ARG A 8 -18.15 -33.87 39.37
N ILE A 9 -17.15 -34.64 38.94
CA ILE A 9 -16.26 -34.26 37.85
C ILE A 9 -17.16 -34.34 36.62
N ASN A 10 -17.67 -33.20 36.15
CA ASN A 10 -18.42 -33.14 34.90
C ASN A 10 -17.57 -33.85 33.83
N PRO A 11 -18.08 -34.89 33.15
CA PRO A 11 -17.37 -35.45 32.01
C PRO A 11 -17.32 -34.35 30.95
N ILE A 12 -16.18 -33.67 30.87
CA ILE A 12 -15.87 -32.78 29.76
C ILE A 12 -15.87 -33.67 28.53
N ASN A 13 -16.96 -33.63 27.77
CA ASN A 13 -17.06 -34.35 26.51
C ASN A 13 -16.07 -33.70 25.53
N PRO A 14 -14.97 -34.37 25.16
CA PRO A 14 -13.96 -33.78 24.29
C PRO A 14 -14.55 -33.41 22.92
N TYR A 15 -15.59 -34.15 22.48
CA TYR A 15 -16.32 -33.87 21.25
C TYR A 15 -17.09 -32.53 21.28
N GLN A 16 -17.68 -32.15 22.41
CA GLN A 16 -18.39 -30.87 22.53
C GLN A 16 -17.40 -29.71 22.46
N ARG A 17 -16.25 -29.84 23.12
CA ARG A 17 -15.17 -28.83 23.07
C ARG A 17 -14.61 -28.65 21.65
N ASN A 18 -14.46 -29.74 20.89
CA ASN A 18 -14.00 -29.68 19.49
C ASN A 18 -15.05 -29.05 18.56
N ALA A 19 -16.34 -29.26 18.81
CA ALA A 19 -17.41 -28.63 18.04
C ALA A 19 -17.50 -27.12 18.34
N GLU A 20 -17.32 -26.72 19.61
CA GLU A 20 -17.30 -25.32 20.02
C GLU A 20 -16.10 -24.55 19.47
N SER A 21 -14.91 -25.17 19.45
CA SER A 21 -13.71 -24.55 18.86
C SER A 21 -13.84 -24.37 17.35
N GLN A 22 -14.37 -25.36 16.63
CA GLN A 22 -14.65 -25.23 15.19
C GLN A 22 -15.69 -24.13 14.90
N ARG A 23 -16.72 -24.00 15.74
CA ARG A 23 -17.72 -22.91 15.62
C ARG A 23 -17.10 -21.53 15.84
N GLN A 24 -16.20 -21.38 16.80
CA GLN A 24 -15.47 -20.13 17.04
C GLN A 24 -14.53 -19.77 15.88
N GLU A 25 -13.86 -20.75 15.28
CA GLU A 25 -13.02 -20.50 14.09
C GLU A 25 -13.83 -20.08 12.87
N GLN A 26 -15.03 -20.63 12.67
CA GLN A 26 -15.94 -20.21 11.60
C GLN A 26 -16.46 -18.79 11.82
N MET A 27 -16.83 -18.41 13.04
CA MET A 27 -17.27 -17.04 13.32
C MET A 27 -16.18 -16.00 13.02
N LYS A 28 -14.91 -16.29 13.38
CA LYS A 28 -13.77 -15.39 13.10
C LYS A 28 -13.50 -15.16 11.61
N LYS A 29 -13.81 -16.15 10.76
CA LYS A 29 -13.69 -16.00 9.30
C LYS A 29 -14.79 -15.12 8.69
N SER A 30 -15.96 -15.05 9.32
CA SER A 30 -17.09 -14.25 8.83
C SER A 30 -16.92 -12.73 9.04
N THR A 31 -15.97 -12.31 9.88
CA THR A 31 -15.76 -10.89 10.23
C THR A 31 -14.51 -10.28 9.59
N ARG A 32 -14.00 -10.84 8.49
CA ARG A 32 -12.89 -10.20 7.76
C ARG A 32 -13.34 -8.82 7.27
N LYS A 33 -12.65 -7.80 7.75
CA LYS A 33 -12.82 -6.41 7.31
C LYS A 33 -12.02 -6.21 6.03
N ASP A 34 -12.49 -5.30 5.19
CA ASP A 34 -11.71 -4.85 4.05
C ASP A 34 -10.46 -4.13 4.55
N GLU A 35 -9.30 -4.58 4.08
CA GLU A 35 -8.00 -3.98 4.40
C GLU A 35 -7.35 -3.49 3.12
N VAL A 36 -6.83 -2.26 3.13
CA VAL A 36 -6.01 -1.71 2.05
C VAL A 36 -4.56 -1.81 2.48
N THR A 37 -3.77 -2.66 1.80
CA THR A 37 -2.33 -2.80 2.05
C THR A 37 -1.54 -2.22 0.88
N ILE A 38 -0.56 -1.38 1.18
CA ILE A 38 0.37 -0.88 0.17
C ILE A 38 1.47 -1.93 -0.02
N SER A 39 1.80 -2.25 -1.27
CA SER A 39 2.88 -3.20 -1.58
C SER A 39 4.22 -2.71 -1.02
N THR A 40 4.97 -3.61 -0.40
CA THR A 40 6.32 -3.34 0.10
C THR A 40 7.28 -2.94 -1.02
N GLU A 41 7.05 -3.41 -2.24
CA GLU A 41 7.79 -3.02 -3.43
C GLU A 41 7.51 -1.57 -3.83
N ALA A 42 6.23 -1.14 -3.79
CA ALA A 42 5.85 0.23 -4.11
C ALA A 42 6.47 1.23 -3.12
N MET A 43 6.53 0.88 -1.83
CA MET A 43 7.21 1.70 -0.82
C MET A 43 8.71 1.83 -1.11
N LYS A 44 9.40 0.74 -1.48
CA LYS A 44 10.83 0.78 -1.84
C LYS A 44 11.10 1.63 -3.08
N LEU A 45 10.24 1.56 -4.09
CA LEU A 45 10.37 2.40 -5.28
C LEU A 45 10.20 3.90 -4.96
N LEU A 46 9.25 4.23 -4.10
CA LEU A 46 9.05 5.60 -3.61
C LEU A 46 10.28 6.10 -2.83
N GLU A 47 10.82 5.27 -1.94
CA GLU A 47 12.04 5.59 -1.19
C GLU A 47 13.25 5.81 -2.13
N ALA A 48 13.40 4.98 -3.16
CA ALA A 48 14.45 5.13 -4.16
C ALA A 48 14.30 6.45 -4.94
N GLN A 49 13.07 6.82 -5.32
CA GLN A 49 12.77 8.07 -6.02
C GLN A 49 13.04 9.31 -5.14
N ASN A 50 12.78 9.20 -3.83
CA ASN A 50 12.97 10.27 -2.85
C ASN A 50 14.40 10.34 -2.29
N SER A 51 15.37 9.64 -2.89
CA SER A 51 16.77 9.75 -2.49
C SER A 51 17.26 11.19 -2.76
N GLY A 52 17.34 11.99 -1.69
CA GLY A 52 17.35 13.47 -1.71
C GLY A 52 18.48 14.19 -2.47
N ASN A 53 19.34 13.49 -3.19
CA ASN A 53 20.25 14.08 -4.17
C ASN A 53 19.48 14.58 -5.41
N VAL A 54 18.47 13.83 -5.86
CA VAL A 54 17.61 14.22 -7.00
C VAL A 54 16.84 15.50 -6.68
N ASP A 55 16.39 15.67 -5.43
CA ASP A 55 15.58 16.81 -5.03
C ASP A 55 16.36 18.13 -4.99
N LYS A 56 17.63 18.12 -4.58
CA LYS A 56 18.44 19.35 -4.54
C LYS A 56 18.76 19.88 -5.93
N GLU A 57 19.22 19.01 -6.83
CA GLU A 57 19.52 19.39 -8.21
C GLU A 57 18.24 19.83 -8.94
N ARG A 58 17.12 19.12 -8.70
CA ARG A 58 15.81 19.50 -9.22
C ARG A 58 15.36 20.86 -8.71
N ALA A 59 15.52 21.14 -7.41
CA ALA A 59 15.17 22.44 -6.83
C ALA A 59 15.98 23.59 -7.46
N GLN A 60 17.29 23.40 -7.64
CA GLN A 60 18.16 24.37 -8.33
C GLN A 60 17.72 24.60 -9.78
N ARG A 61 17.43 23.53 -10.51
CA ARG A 61 16.93 23.62 -11.89
C ARG A 61 15.59 24.36 -11.97
N ILE A 62 14.68 24.11 -11.04
CA ILE A 62 13.39 24.83 -10.99
C ILE A 62 13.63 26.33 -10.73
N GLN A 63 14.55 26.67 -9.83
CA GLN A 63 14.86 28.06 -9.52
C GLN A 63 15.43 28.80 -10.74
N SER A 64 16.35 28.19 -11.48
CA SER A 64 16.92 28.81 -12.69
C SER A 64 15.86 28.98 -13.80
N LEU A 65 14.99 27.98 -13.99
CA LEU A 65 13.87 28.07 -14.93
C LEU A 65 12.89 29.20 -14.54
N LYS A 66 12.55 29.34 -13.26
CA LYS A 66 11.70 30.43 -12.78
C LYS A 66 12.30 31.80 -13.10
N GLN A 67 13.61 31.96 -12.93
CA GLN A 67 14.31 33.19 -13.29
C GLN A 67 14.21 33.47 -14.80
N GLN A 68 14.50 32.49 -15.66
CA GLN A 68 14.40 32.65 -17.12
C GLN A 68 12.98 33.00 -17.58
N VAL A 69 11.96 32.39 -16.97
CA VAL A 69 10.55 32.70 -17.25
C VAL A 69 10.22 34.13 -16.84
N SER A 70 10.63 34.56 -15.64
CA SER A 70 10.39 35.93 -15.17
C SER A 70 11.11 37.00 -16.02
N ALA A 71 12.26 36.65 -16.58
CA ALA A 71 13.02 37.50 -17.49
C ALA A 71 12.49 37.48 -18.94
N GLY A 72 11.52 36.62 -19.26
CA GLY A 72 10.99 36.46 -20.61
C GLY A 72 11.95 35.79 -21.60
N THR A 73 13.05 35.21 -21.13
CA THR A 73 14.09 34.58 -21.97
C THR A 73 13.93 33.06 -22.08
N TYR A 74 12.96 32.47 -21.39
CA TYR A 74 12.68 31.05 -21.48
C TYR A 74 11.95 30.71 -22.79
N GLN A 75 12.60 29.95 -23.65
CA GLN A 75 12.03 29.48 -24.91
C GLN A 75 11.92 27.95 -24.91
N VAL A 76 10.74 27.44 -25.23
CA VAL A 76 10.47 26.01 -25.32
C VAL A 76 10.77 25.54 -26.75
N ASP A 77 11.65 24.56 -26.89
CA ASP A 77 11.88 23.89 -28.18
C ASP A 77 10.72 22.94 -28.49
N ALA A 78 9.99 23.22 -29.56
CA ALA A 78 8.86 22.42 -30.01
C ALA A 78 9.25 20.98 -30.37
N SER A 79 10.46 20.76 -30.88
CA SER A 79 10.96 19.44 -31.26
C SER A 79 11.16 18.57 -30.03
N GLN A 80 11.81 19.12 -29.00
CA GLN A 80 12.01 18.45 -27.71
C GLN A 80 10.68 18.22 -27.00
N LEU A 81 9.74 19.16 -27.08
CA LEU A 81 8.41 19.01 -26.51
C LEU A 81 7.67 17.81 -27.14
N ALA A 82 7.67 17.74 -28.48
CA ALA A 82 7.04 16.64 -29.20
C ALA A 82 7.69 15.28 -28.87
N GLU A 83 9.03 15.23 -28.78
CA GLU A 83 9.76 14.02 -28.38
C GLU A 83 9.36 13.53 -26.98
N LYS A 84 9.23 14.44 -26.02
CA LYS A 84 8.82 14.10 -24.64
C LYS A 84 7.36 13.70 -24.52
N LEU A 85 6.49 14.23 -25.38
CA LEU A 85 5.07 13.90 -25.40
C LEU A 85 4.76 12.61 -26.19
N ALA A 86 5.58 12.26 -27.18
CA ALA A 86 5.35 11.12 -28.07
C ALA A 86 5.07 9.77 -27.37
N PRO A 87 5.73 9.39 -26.25
CA PRO A 87 5.44 8.12 -25.57
C PRO A 87 4.00 8.01 -25.07
N PHE A 88 3.40 9.12 -24.63
CA PHE A 88 2.06 9.13 -24.04
C PHE A 88 0.95 8.95 -25.08
N PHE A 89 1.21 9.30 -26.35
CA PHE A 89 0.25 9.15 -27.44
C PHE A 89 0.35 7.80 -28.17
N LYS A 90 1.51 7.13 -28.11
CA LYS A 90 1.67 5.80 -28.72
C LYS A 90 0.98 4.69 -27.92
N GLN A 91 0.91 4.83 -26.59
CA GLN A 91 0.33 3.82 -25.73
C GLN A 91 -1.21 3.84 -25.71
N SER A 92 -1.84 4.93 -26.15
CA SER A 92 -3.30 5.04 -26.26
C SER A 92 -3.90 4.38 -27.52
N SER A 93 -3.09 3.94 -28.48
CA SER A 93 -3.57 3.31 -29.73
C SER A 93 -3.50 1.78 -29.74
N GLU A 94 -3.04 1.14 -28.65
CA GLU A 94 -2.93 -0.33 -28.53
C GLU A 94 -3.98 -0.95 -27.59
N ASN A 95 -5.14 -0.30 -27.40
CA ASN A 95 -6.33 -0.90 -26.79
C ASN A 95 -7.53 -0.80 -27.72
#